data_AF-A0A1R1XV21-F1
#
_entry.id   AF-A0A1R1XV21-F1
#
_cell.length_a   1.000
_cell.length_b   1.000
_cell.length_c   1.000
_cell.angle_alpha   90.00
_cell.angle_beta   90.00
_cell.angle_gamma   90.00
#
_symmetry.space_group_name_H-M   'P 1'
#
loop_
_entity.id
_entity.type
_entity.pdbx_description
1 polymer ?
#
loop_
_entity_poly.entity_id
_entity_poly.type
_entity_poly.pdbx_seq_one_letter_code
_entity_poly.pdbx_strand_id
1 'polypeptide(L)'
;MRETRSKRKIKVEDTSVEDIIIKKEKIEPIFNNIKHSNTIAKDEKPDISEFEKQIEDKAVVKTETYNSAIDRESSSSEGVDWERILSRIKDFRSKNQAPVDTIGCHAIGTRGPTPAINRYRTLVALILSSQTRDEMTSSAVDNLNAALSGGLSPTSLVAATDDTIKHAIKLVGFANTKVKYLRQTSRLLLERHNGDVPSQLAELLDLPGVGPKMAYLALQSCWDVNIGIGVDTHVFRISHKLGFVPPSSKTPEDTRKRLQSLLPQSEWPSINPLLVGFGQILCTAKKPDCNNCPVNDLCISSTAIIKPHTKIKNAKKMS
;
A
#
# COMPACT_ATOMS: atom_id res chain seq x y z
N MET A 1 -35.03 -6.75 -39.63
CA MET A 1 -35.04 -5.96 -40.88
C MET A 1 -34.51 -4.56 -40.58
N ARG A 2 -33.88 -3.95 -41.59
CA ARG A 2 -33.15 -2.66 -41.69
C ARG A 2 -33.71 -1.53 -40.78
N GLU A 3 -32.93 -0.60 -40.25
CA GLU A 3 -32.24 0.47 -41.02
C GLU A 3 -31.13 1.19 -40.22
N THR A 4 -30.27 1.84 -41.00
CA THR A 4 -28.99 2.52 -40.73
C THR A 4 -29.08 3.99 -40.29
N ARG A 5 -27.89 4.59 -40.05
CA ARG A 5 -27.48 6.03 -39.94
C ARG A 5 -27.46 6.57 -38.50
N SER A 6 -26.48 7.36 -38.04
CA SER A 6 -25.62 8.31 -38.73
C SER A 6 -24.38 8.68 -37.88
N LYS A 7 -23.19 8.69 -38.47
CA LYS A 7 -21.98 9.33 -37.91
C LYS A 7 -22.02 10.82 -38.25
N ARG A 8 -21.86 11.72 -37.27
CA ARG A 8 -21.45 13.11 -37.51
C ARG A 8 -20.24 13.46 -36.65
N LYS A 9 -19.19 13.87 -37.36
CA LYS A 9 -17.96 14.50 -36.85
C LYS A 9 -18.31 15.84 -36.21
N ILE A 10 -17.75 16.13 -35.04
CA ILE A 10 -17.64 17.50 -34.52
C ILE A 10 -16.17 17.90 -34.63
N LYS A 11 -15.99 19.07 -35.25
CA LYS A 11 -14.74 19.74 -35.60
C LYS A 11 -14.22 20.43 -34.33
N VAL A 12 -12.92 20.30 -34.08
CA VAL A 12 -12.17 21.04 -33.06
C VAL A 12 -11.91 22.43 -33.64
N GLU A 13 -12.23 23.48 -32.88
CA GLU A 13 -11.74 24.84 -33.10
C GLU A 13 -11.01 25.30 -31.83
N ASP A 14 -9.75 25.71 -32.02
CA ASP A 14 -8.86 26.27 -31.03
C ASP A 14 -9.36 27.60 -30.50
N THR A 15 -9.28 27.81 -29.20
CA THR A 15 -9.11 29.16 -28.65
C THR A 15 -8.31 29.08 -27.35
N SER A 16 -7.28 29.91 -27.31
CA SER A 16 -6.23 29.96 -26.31
C SER A 16 -6.48 31.05 -25.25
N VAL A 17 -5.83 30.89 -24.09
CA VAL A 17 -5.36 31.94 -23.14
C VAL A 17 -6.35 32.43 -22.06
N GLU A 18 -5.93 32.22 -20.81
CA GLU A 18 -6.22 32.87 -19.51
C GLU A 18 -7.66 33.19 -18.99
N ASP A 19 -7.77 32.98 -17.66
CA ASP A 19 -8.71 33.53 -16.67
C ASP A 19 -10.19 33.08 -16.63
N ILE A 20 -10.48 32.11 -15.74
CA ILE A 20 -11.79 32.03 -15.07
C ILE A 20 -11.60 31.89 -13.55
N ILE A 21 -11.69 33.04 -12.89
CA ILE A 21 -11.93 33.21 -11.45
C ILE A 21 -13.38 32.80 -11.17
N ILE A 22 -13.62 31.82 -10.30
CA ILE A 22 -14.98 31.52 -9.79
C ILE A 22 -15.12 31.95 -8.32
N LYS A 23 -16.15 32.76 -8.12
CA LYS A 23 -16.57 33.49 -6.93
C LYS A 23 -16.92 32.54 -5.77
N LYS A 24 -16.52 32.94 -4.55
CA LYS A 24 -17.06 32.41 -3.28
C LYS A 24 -18.50 32.89 -3.12
N GLU A 25 -19.47 31.98 -3.20
CA GLU A 25 -20.82 32.22 -2.66
C GLU A 25 -20.93 31.66 -1.25
N LYS A 26 -21.47 32.49 -0.36
CA LYS A 26 -21.74 32.20 1.05
C LYS A 26 -22.89 31.18 1.15
N ILE A 27 -22.66 30.08 1.85
CA ILE A 27 -23.74 29.21 2.33
C ILE A 27 -23.96 29.53 3.81
N GLU A 28 -25.09 30.14 4.15
CA GLU A 28 -25.53 30.31 5.54
C GLU A 28 -26.09 28.98 6.07
N PRO A 29 -25.82 28.61 7.34
CA PRO A 29 -26.32 27.37 7.91
C PRO A 29 -27.79 27.49 8.35
N ILE A 30 -28.64 26.64 7.78
CA ILE A 30 -30.01 26.42 8.23
C ILE A 30 -29.98 25.52 9.48
N PHE A 31 -30.10 26.10 10.67
CA PHE A 31 -30.63 25.41 11.84
C PHE A 31 -31.32 26.41 12.78
N ASN A 32 -32.61 26.60 12.58
CA ASN A 32 -33.51 27.16 13.60
C ASN A 32 -34.77 26.29 13.63
N ASN A 33 -34.89 25.46 14.67
CA ASN A 33 -36.13 25.19 15.42
C ASN A 33 -36.07 23.82 16.13
N ILE A 34 -35.43 23.78 17.30
CA ILE A 34 -35.93 22.94 18.41
C ILE A 34 -35.73 23.74 19.71
N LYS A 35 -36.82 24.26 20.29
CA LYS A 35 -36.85 24.83 21.64
C LYS A 35 -37.64 23.90 22.57
N HIS A 36 -37.03 23.69 23.74
CA HIS A 36 -37.54 23.16 25.02
C HIS A 36 -37.85 21.64 25.07
N SER A 37 -37.40 20.86 26.07
CA SER A 37 -37.16 21.17 27.49
C SER A 37 -36.15 20.21 28.16
N ASN A 38 -35.48 20.74 29.20
CA ASN A 38 -34.48 20.22 30.17
C ASN A 38 -34.70 18.77 30.69
N THR A 39 -33.71 17.97 31.11
CA THR A 39 -32.73 18.19 32.22
C THR A 39 -31.48 17.25 32.22
N ILE A 40 -30.29 17.85 32.41
CA ILE A 40 -29.10 17.50 33.24
C ILE A 40 -28.35 16.14 33.05
N ALA A 41 -27.09 16.23 32.60
CA ALA A 41 -25.88 15.86 33.36
C ALA A 41 -24.64 16.57 32.76
N LYS A 42 -23.82 17.20 33.61
CA LYS A 42 -22.52 17.80 33.23
C LYS A 42 -21.50 16.67 33.18
N ASP A 43 -20.92 16.40 32.02
CA ASP A 43 -19.69 15.61 31.92
C ASP A 43 -18.56 16.49 31.37
N GLU A 44 -17.44 16.44 32.08
CA GLU A 44 -16.22 17.21 31.87
C GLU A 44 -15.62 16.95 30.48
N LYS A 45 -15.06 18.01 29.88
CA LYS A 45 -14.22 17.86 28.68
C LYS A 45 -13.05 16.94 29.03
N PRO A 46 -12.76 15.90 28.23
CA PRO A 46 -11.59 15.06 28.47
C PRO A 46 -10.32 15.90 28.34
N ASP A 47 -9.47 15.82 29.37
CA ASP A 47 -8.16 16.45 29.41
C ASP A 47 -7.24 15.79 28.38
N ILE A 48 -6.93 16.54 27.32
CA ILE A 48 -6.06 16.12 26.21
C ILE A 48 -4.61 16.64 26.38
N SER A 49 -4.29 17.27 27.50
CA SER A 49 -2.96 17.88 27.74
C SER A 49 -1.83 16.85 27.68
N GLU A 50 -2.07 15.60 28.09
CA GLU A 50 -1.11 14.50 27.98
C GLU A 50 -0.89 14.02 26.53
N PHE A 51 -1.88 14.24 25.66
CA PHE A 51 -1.79 13.96 24.22
C PHE A 51 -1.08 15.10 23.47
N GLU A 52 -1.34 16.36 23.83
CA GLU A 52 -0.66 17.55 23.29
C GLU A 52 0.83 17.54 23.64
N LYS A 53 1.19 17.15 24.87
CA LYS A 53 2.58 17.04 25.31
C LYS A 53 3.36 15.94 24.55
N GLN A 54 2.69 14.82 24.23
CA GLN A 54 3.27 13.76 23.38
C GLN A 54 3.43 14.17 21.91
N ILE A 55 2.66 15.16 21.43
CA ILE A 55 2.81 15.75 20.10
C ILE A 55 4.01 16.69 20.09
N GLU A 56 4.17 17.54 21.10
CA GLU A 56 5.33 18.45 21.21
C GLU A 56 6.64 17.68 21.36
N ASP A 57 6.69 16.63 22.19
CA ASP A 57 7.89 15.81 22.37
C ASP A 57 8.27 15.01 21.09
N LYS A 58 7.30 14.72 20.20
CA LYS A 58 7.55 14.08 18.89
C LYS A 58 7.83 15.07 17.77
N ALA A 59 7.31 16.29 17.86
CA ALA A 59 7.54 17.35 16.88
C ALA A 59 8.97 17.89 16.93
N VAL A 60 9.62 17.87 18.11
CA VAL A 60 11.02 18.30 18.29
C VAL A 60 12.03 17.35 17.60
N VAL A 61 11.63 16.16 17.16
CA VAL A 61 12.52 15.17 16.51
C VAL A 61 12.38 15.12 14.97
N LYS A 62 11.53 15.95 14.34
CA LYS A 62 11.34 15.93 12.88
C LYS A 62 11.37 17.32 12.26
N THR A 63 12.56 17.92 12.24
CA THR A 63 12.89 18.97 11.26
C THR A 63 14.25 18.66 10.65
N GLU A 64 14.33 17.51 9.95
CA GLU A 64 15.39 17.31 8.97
C GLU A 64 14.86 17.66 7.59
N THR A 65 15.22 18.88 7.20
CA THR A 65 15.18 19.46 5.87
C THR A 65 15.62 18.44 4.82
N TYR A 66 14.77 18.20 3.82
CA TYR A 66 15.06 17.36 2.66
C TYR A 66 16.07 18.09 1.76
N ASN A 67 17.35 18.06 2.15
CA ASN A 67 18.45 18.49 1.29
C ASN A 67 18.90 17.31 0.44
N SER A 68 18.72 17.45 -0.87
CA SER A 68 19.30 16.59 -1.89
C SER A 68 20.82 16.77 -1.93
N ALA A 69 21.53 16.17 -0.99
CA ALA A 69 22.96 15.91 -1.11
C ALA A 69 23.12 14.44 -1.52
N ILE A 70 23.50 14.25 -2.78
CA ILE A 70 23.87 12.94 -3.33
C ILE A 70 25.24 12.60 -2.75
N ASP A 71 25.25 11.88 -1.63
CA ASP A 71 26.45 11.19 -1.19
C ASP A 71 26.61 9.94 -2.07
N ARG A 72 27.55 10.04 -3.00
CA ARG A 72 28.10 8.93 -3.77
C ARG A 72 28.95 8.08 -2.84
N GLU A 73 28.32 7.21 -2.06
CA GLU A 73 29.00 6.01 -1.55
C GLU A 73 28.69 4.82 -2.45
N SER A 74 29.58 4.65 -3.42
CA SER A 74 29.73 3.42 -4.20
C SER A 74 30.22 2.28 -3.30
N SER A 75 29.51 1.16 -3.32
CA SER A 75 30.06 -0.19 -3.60
C SER A 75 29.26 -1.27 -2.86
N SER A 76 28.47 -2.01 -3.64
CA SER A 76 28.05 -3.41 -3.39
C SER A 76 26.97 -3.89 -4.39
N SER A 77 26.42 -3.02 -5.24
CA SER A 77 25.51 -3.42 -6.34
C SER A 77 26.13 -3.31 -7.74
N GLU A 78 27.41 -2.94 -7.85
CA GLU A 78 28.15 -3.06 -9.11
C GLU A 78 28.29 -4.55 -9.43
N GLY A 79 27.34 -5.09 -10.22
CA GLY A 79 27.36 -6.47 -10.69
C GLY A 79 26.05 -7.23 -10.61
N VAL A 80 25.01 -6.70 -9.97
CA VAL A 80 23.69 -7.37 -9.96
C VAL A 80 22.87 -6.94 -11.17
N ASP A 81 22.60 -7.90 -12.05
CA ASP A 81 21.74 -7.73 -13.24
C ASP A 81 20.26 -7.66 -12.85
N TRP A 82 19.89 -6.60 -12.12
CA TRP A 82 18.56 -6.40 -11.58
C TRP A 82 17.50 -6.35 -12.69
N GLU A 83 17.86 -5.80 -13.86
CA GLU A 83 16.95 -5.65 -15.00
C GLU A 83 16.55 -7.01 -15.54
N ARG A 84 17.51 -7.91 -15.79
CA ARG A 84 17.22 -9.27 -16.24
C ARG A 84 16.50 -10.07 -15.17
N ILE A 85 16.87 -9.93 -13.90
CA ILE A 85 16.19 -10.61 -12.79
C ILE A 85 14.72 -10.19 -12.72
N LEU A 86 14.43 -8.88 -12.69
CA LEU A 86 13.07 -8.37 -12.64
C LEU A 86 12.28 -8.76 -13.88
N SER A 87 12.88 -8.67 -15.07
CA SER A 87 12.23 -9.07 -16.32
C SER A 87 11.78 -10.53 -16.29
N ARG A 88 12.66 -11.45 -15.86
CA ARG A 88 12.30 -12.88 -15.73
C ARG A 88 11.26 -13.15 -14.65
N ILE A 89 11.30 -12.44 -13.52
CA ILE A 89 10.27 -12.57 -12.48
C ILE A 89 8.93 -12.05 -13.00
N LYS A 90 8.89 -10.92 -13.74
CA LYS A 90 7.69 -10.38 -14.37
C LYS A 90 7.10 -11.36 -15.40
N ASP A 91 7.93 -11.93 -16.28
CA ASP A 91 7.47 -12.95 -17.24
C ASP A 91 6.86 -14.16 -16.52
N PHE A 92 7.53 -14.67 -15.49
CA PHE A 92 7.00 -15.76 -14.68
C PHE A 92 5.66 -15.39 -14.02
N ARG A 93 5.56 -14.21 -13.41
CA ARG A 93 4.33 -13.75 -12.72
C ARG A 93 3.19 -13.44 -13.67
N SER A 94 3.46 -13.06 -14.92
CA SER A 94 2.43 -12.89 -15.95
C SER A 94 1.67 -14.19 -16.26
N LYS A 95 2.30 -15.35 -16.02
CA LYS A 95 1.76 -16.69 -16.30
C LYS A 95 1.27 -17.41 -15.04
N ASN A 96 1.67 -16.94 -13.86
CA ASN A 96 1.42 -17.63 -12.60
C ASN A 96 0.84 -16.65 -11.59
N GLN A 97 -0.49 -16.68 -11.41
CA GLN A 97 -1.21 -15.85 -10.45
C GLN A 97 -0.93 -16.30 -9.00
N ALA A 98 -0.92 -15.35 -8.05
CA ALA A 98 -0.74 -15.57 -6.62
C ALA A 98 -1.90 -14.92 -5.83
N PRO A 99 -2.11 -15.29 -4.56
CA PRO A 99 -3.13 -14.69 -3.71
C PRO A 99 -3.14 -13.15 -3.71
N VAL A 100 -1.96 -12.51 -3.64
CA VAL A 100 -1.87 -11.04 -3.63
C VAL A 100 -2.55 -10.37 -4.84
N ASP A 101 -2.65 -11.05 -5.98
CA ASP A 101 -3.22 -10.48 -7.21
C ASP A 101 -4.74 -10.38 -7.18
N THR A 102 -5.42 -11.24 -6.40
CA THR A 102 -6.90 -11.32 -6.37
C THR A 102 -7.48 -10.84 -5.03
N ILE A 103 -6.71 -11.05 -3.95
CA ILE A 103 -7.13 -10.78 -2.57
C ILE A 103 -6.07 -9.99 -1.79
N GLY A 104 -5.08 -9.40 -2.47
CA GLY A 104 -4.18 -8.42 -1.85
C GLY A 104 -4.90 -7.11 -1.52
N CYS A 105 -4.27 -6.28 -0.68
CA CYS A 105 -4.87 -5.02 -0.20
C CYS A 105 -5.32 -4.09 -1.35
N HIS A 106 -4.54 -4.02 -2.42
CA HIS A 106 -4.88 -3.20 -3.60
C HIS A 106 -6.13 -3.73 -4.34
N ALA A 107 -6.30 -5.06 -4.42
CA ALA A 107 -7.43 -5.69 -5.09
C ALA A 107 -8.72 -5.66 -4.23
N ILE A 108 -8.60 -5.74 -2.91
CA ILE A 108 -9.75 -5.59 -1.98
C ILE A 108 -10.33 -4.17 -2.06
N GLY A 109 -9.44 -3.18 -2.27
CA GLY A 109 -9.77 -1.78 -2.42
C GLY A 109 -10.78 -1.49 -3.52
N THR A 110 -10.77 -2.22 -4.64
CA THR A 110 -11.60 -1.89 -5.82
C THR A 110 -13.07 -2.32 -5.71
N ARG A 111 -13.47 -2.95 -4.60
CA ARG A 111 -14.80 -3.57 -4.43
C ARG A 111 -15.86 -2.65 -3.80
N GLY A 112 -15.52 -1.40 -3.50
CA GLY A 112 -16.43 -0.42 -2.92
C GLY A 112 -17.27 0.33 -3.96
N PRO A 113 -18.32 1.04 -3.52
CA PRO A 113 -19.24 1.76 -4.41
C PRO A 113 -18.69 3.09 -4.93
N THR A 114 -17.67 3.66 -4.28
CA THR A 114 -17.08 4.96 -4.64
C THR A 114 -15.56 4.95 -4.48
N PRO A 115 -14.82 5.84 -5.16
CA PRO A 115 -13.37 5.95 -4.98
C PRO A 115 -12.94 6.18 -3.52
N ALA A 116 -13.65 7.02 -2.77
CA ALA A 116 -13.34 7.26 -1.36
C ALA A 116 -13.51 5.99 -0.50
N ILE A 117 -14.59 5.23 -0.72
CA ILE A 117 -14.78 3.95 -0.04
C ILE A 117 -13.73 2.93 -0.48
N ASN A 118 -13.32 2.94 -1.76
CA ASN A 118 -12.25 2.07 -2.23
C ASN A 118 -10.93 2.33 -1.50
N ARG A 119 -10.55 3.60 -1.36
CA ARG A 119 -9.37 4.00 -0.57
C ARG A 119 -9.48 3.57 0.88
N TYR A 120 -10.64 3.80 1.52
CA TYR A 120 -10.86 3.40 2.90
C TYR A 120 -10.77 1.87 3.08
N ARG A 121 -11.34 1.08 2.16
CA ARG A 121 -11.20 -0.38 2.14
C ARG A 121 -9.74 -0.81 2.02
N THR A 122 -8.95 -0.17 1.15
CA THR A 122 -7.51 -0.41 1.03
C THR A 122 -6.80 -0.11 2.35
N LEU A 123 -7.08 1.02 2.99
CA LEU A 123 -6.47 1.41 4.26
C LEU A 123 -6.80 0.41 5.38
N VAL A 124 -8.06 0.01 5.50
CA VAL A 124 -8.50 -1.03 6.46
C VAL A 124 -7.78 -2.35 6.19
N ALA A 125 -7.70 -2.77 4.93
CA ALA A 125 -6.97 -3.97 4.54
C ALA A 125 -5.48 -3.89 4.93
N LEU A 126 -4.83 -2.75 4.71
CA LEU A 126 -3.43 -2.53 5.10
C LEU A 126 -3.21 -2.66 6.61
N ILE A 127 -4.05 -2.01 7.43
CA ILE A 127 -4.00 -2.12 8.90
C ILE A 127 -4.17 -3.58 9.34
N LEU A 128 -5.16 -4.28 8.77
CA LEU A 128 -5.45 -5.68 9.09
C LEU A 128 -4.36 -6.65 8.61
N SER A 129 -3.67 -6.34 7.50
CA SER A 129 -2.65 -7.22 6.89
C SER A 129 -1.40 -7.42 7.75
N SER A 130 -1.14 -6.54 8.72
CA SER A 130 0.02 -6.67 9.59
C SER A 130 0.02 -8.04 10.30
N GLN A 131 1.04 -8.84 10.04
CA GLN A 131 1.20 -10.21 10.58
C GLN A 131 -0.04 -11.09 10.36
N THR A 132 -0.73 -10.91 9.23
CA THR A 132 -1.93 -11.67 8.86
C THR A 132 -1.84 -12.06 7.39
N ARG A 133 -2.28 -13.28 7.04
CA ARG A 133 -2.29 -13.73 5.65
C ARG A 133 -3.34 -12.99 4.82
N ASP A 134 -3.14 -12.91 3.51
CA ASP A 134 -4.06 -12.23 2.59
C ASP A 134 -5.47 -12.81 2.64
N GLU A 135 -5.63 -14.14 2.74
CA GLU A 135 -6.95 -14.79 2.79
C GLU A 135 -7.76 -14.35 4.02
N MET A 136 -7.09 -14.27 5.17
CA MET A 136 -7.72 -13.85 6.43
C MET A 136 -8.01 -12.35 6.41
N THR A 137 -7.13 -11.56 5.79
CA THR A 137 -7.31 -10.11 5.62
C THR A 137 -8.50 -9.81 4.71
N SER A 138 -8.58 -10.45 3.54
CA SER A 138 -9.71 -10.29 2.61
C SER A 138 -11.03 -10.68 3.27
N SER A 139 -11.06 -11.85 3.92
CA SER A 139 -12.26 -12.32 4.62
C SER A 139 -12.70 -11.34 5.70
N ALA A 140 -11.76 -10.77 6.46
CA ALA A 140 -12.07 -9.81 7.51
C ALA A 140 -12.64 -8.49 6.95
N VAL A 141 -12.13 -8.00 5.82
CA VAL A 141 -12.66 -6.81 5.16
C VAL A 141 -14.08 -7.06 4.62
N ASP A 142 -14.32 -8.21 4.01
CA ASP A 142 -15.63 -8.58 3.51
C ASP A 142 -16.64 -8.80 4.65
N ASN A 143 -16.21 -9.41 5.77
CA ASN A 143 -17.02 -9.54 6.98
C ASN A 143 -17.36 -8.19 7.61
N LEU A 144 -16.40 -7.26 7.68
CA LEU A 144 -16.66 -5.91 8.16
C LEU A 144 -17.68 -5.21 7.26
N ASN A 145 -17.54 -5.32 5.94
CA ASN A 145 -18.49 -4.74 5.02
C ASN A 145 -19.91 -5.29 5.19
N ALA A 146 -20.06 -6.60 5.44
CA ALA A 146 -21.35 -7.24 5.65
C ALA A 146 -21.96 -6.95 7.04
N ALA A 147 -21.12 -6.83 8.08
CA ALA A 147 -21.58 -6.63 9.45
C ALA A 147 -22.01 -5.18 9.76
N LEU A 148 -21.59 -4.22 8.93
CA LEU A 148 -21.88 -2.79 9.12
C LEU A 148 -23.09 -2.37 8.29
N SER A 149 -24.11 -1.77 8.92
CA SER A 149 -25.40 -1.44 8.29
C SER A 149 -25.31 -0.50 7.07
N GLY A 150 -24.22 0.26 6.93
CA GLY A 150 -23.94 1.14 5.79
C GLY A 150 -22.79 0.68 4.90
N GLY A 151 -22.33 -0.58 5.05
CA GLY A 151 -21.10 -1.07 4.43
C GLY A 151 -19.85 -0.57 5.14
N LEU A 152 -18.68 -0.94 4.60
CA LEU A 152 -17.40 -0.52 5.17
C LEU A 152 -17.07 0.93 4.82
N SER A 153 -17.40 1.85 5.72
CA SER A 153 -17.08 3.28 5.66
C SER A 153 -16.58 3.79 7.02
N PRO A 154 -15.87 4.94 7.08
CA PRO A 154 -15.45 5.52 8.36
C PRO A 154 -16.64 5.77 9.30
N THR A 155 -17.74 6.33 8.76
CA THR A 155 -18.96 6.61 9.52
C THR A 155 -19.57 5.33 10.10
N SER A 156 -19.74 4.29 9.28
CA SER A 156 -20.32 3.03 9.73
C SER A 156 -19.42 2.31 10.74
N LEU A 157 -18.10 2.37 10.56
CA LEU A 157 -17.15 1.74 11.48
C LEU A 157 -17.10 2.46 12.83
N VAL A 158 -17.21 3.79 12.86
CA VAL A 158 -17.29 4.55 14.13
C VAL A 158 -18.59 4.28 14.88
N ALA A 159 -19.70 4.09 14.17
CA ALA A 159 -21.01 3.81 14.75
C ALA A 159 -21.15 2.38 15.31
N ALA A 160 -20.41 1.40 14.80
CA ALA A 160 -20.51 0.00 15.21
C ALA A 160 -19.87 -0.30 16.57
N THR A 161 -20.39 -1.26 17.32
CA THR A 161 -19.80 -1.65 18.61
C THR A 161 -18.43 -2.33 18.42
N ASP A 162 -17.57 -2.25 19.44
CA ASP A 162 -16.27 -2.93 19.43
C ASP A 162 -16.43 -4.44 19.22
N ASP A 163 -17.48 -5.04 19.79
CA ASP A 163 -17.78 -6.46 19.64
C ASP A 163 -18.13 -6.83 18.19
N THR A 164 -18.91 -5.99 17.49
CA THR A 164 -19.21 -6.20 16.06
C THR A 164 -17.92 -6.17 15.23
N ILE A 165 -17.07 -5.17 15.43
CA ILE A 165 -15.80 -5.04 14.69
C ILE A 165 -14.90 -6.25 15.02
N LYS A 166 -14.75 -6.57 16.31
CA LYS A 166 -13.92 -7.68 16.80
C LYS A 166 -14.39 -9.02 16.25
N HIS A 167 -15.69 -9.26 16.19
CA HIS A 167 -16.24 -10.49 15.63
C HIS A 167 -15.92 -10.60 14.12
N ALA A 168 -16.07 -9.51 13.37
CA ALA A 168 -15.79 -9.49 11.94
C ALA A 168 -14.31 -9.79 11.62
N ILE A 169 -13.39 -9.34 12.48
CA ILE A 169 -11.94 -9.51 12.30
C ILE A 169 -11.33 -10.61 13.18
N LYS A 170 -12.12 -11.50 13.77
CA LYS A 170 -11.66 -12.47 14.80
C LYS A 170 -10.52 -13.40 14.38
N LEU A 171 -10.35 -13.64 13.07
CA LEU A 171 -9.27 -14.48 12.51
C LEU A 171 -7.98 -13.70 12.23
N VAL A 172 -8.01 -12.38 12.36
CA VAL A 172 -6.86 -11.50 12.17
C VAL A 172 -6.01 -11.48 13.44
N GLY A 173 -4.70 -11.60 13.28
CA GLY A 173 -3.76 -11.51 14.42
C GLY A 173 -3.84 -10.14 15.10
N PHE A 174 -3.74 -10.10 16.44
CA PHE A 174 -3.83 -8.87 17.24
C PHE A 174 -5.15 -8.10 17.10
N ALA A 175 -6.28 -8.83 16.94
CA ALA A 175 -7.61 -8.25 16.73
C ALA A 175 -7.97 -7.12 17.71
N ASN A 176 -7.75 -7.30 19.02
CA ASN A 176 -8.08 -6.28 20.03
C ASN A 176 -7.39 -4.93 19.76
N THR A 177 -6.11 -4.95 19.40
CA THR A 177 -5.36 -3.73 19.08
C THR A 177 -5.85 -3.13 17.75
N LYS A 178 -6.13 -3.98 16.76
CA LYS A 178 -6.63 -3.54 15.46
C LYS A 178 -8.01 -2.90 15.54
N VAL A 179 -8.92 -3.37 16.40
CA VAL A 179 -10.21 -2.69 16.66
C VAL A 179 -9.97 -1.24 17.08
N LYS A 180 -9.05 -1.01 18.02
CA LYS A 180 -8.70 0.34 18.48
C LYS A 180 -8.16 1.21 17.33
N TYR A 181 -7.22 0.68 16.54
CA TYR A 181 -6.64 1.41 15.40
C TYR A 181 -7.68 1.75 14.33
N LEU A 182 -8.55 0.80 13.97
CA LEU A 182 -9.62 1.04 12.99
C LEU A 182 -10.56 2.14 13.46
N ARG A 183 -10.99 2.11 14.72
CA ARG A 183 -11.86 3.16 15.28
C ARG A 183 -11.19 4.52 15.31
N GLN A 184 -9.98 4.61 15.86
CA GLN A 184 -9.26 5.88 15.98
C GLN A 184 -8.95 6.46 14.60
N THR A 185 -8.47 5.63 13.67
CA THR A 185 -8.24 6.03 12.28
C THR A 185 -9.52 6.57 11.66
N SER A 186 -10.63 5.85 11.78
CA SER A 186 -11.90 6.27 11.16
C SER A 186 -12.45 7.58 11.74
N ARG A 187 -12.31 7.81 13.05
CA ARG A 187 -12.64 9.12 13.66
C ARG A 187 -11.75 10.23 13.10
N LEU A 188 -10.44 9.99 13.04
CA LEU A 188 -9.48 10.97 12.53
C LEU A 188 -9.75 11.34 11.06
N LEU A 189 -10.11 10.36 10.22
CA LEU A 189 -10.51 10.62 8.83
C LEU A 189 -11.74 11.53 8.76
N LEU A 190 -12.77 11.28 9.58
CA LEU A 190 -13.98 12.10 9.61
C LEU A 190 -13.69 13.53 10.11
N GLU A 191 -12.84 13.66 11.12
CA GLU A 191 -12.54 14.95 11.78
C GLU A 191 -11.60 15.84 10.95
N ARG A 192 -10.58 15.26 10.31
CA ARG A 192 -9.49 16.02 9.68
C ARG A 192 -9.38 15.87 8.17
N HIS A 193 -9.99 14.84 7.59
CA HIS A 193 -9.81 14.48 6.17
C HIS A 193 -11.15 14.29 5.44
N ASN A 194 -12.22 14.90 5.94
CA ASN A 194 -13.56 14.85 5.33
C ASN A 194 -14.08 13.42 5.07
N GLY A 195 -13.64 12.45 5.87
CA GLY A 195 -14.01 11.04 5.74
C GLY A 195 -13.25 10.27 4.65
N ASP A 196 -12.19 10.83 4.07
CA ASP A 196 -11.37 10.17 3.04
C ASP A 196 -9.95 9.88 3.53
N VAL A 197 -9.24 8.97 2.86
CA VAL A 197 -7.85 8.61 3.18
C VAL A 197 -6.91 9.72 2.71
N PRO A 198 -6.02 10.29 3.54
CA PRO A 198 -5.15 11.37 3.11
C PRO A 198 -4.23 10.99 1.96
N SER A 199 -3.88 11.98 1.13
CA SER A 199 -2.97 11.82 -0.02
C SER A 199 -1.53 12.23 0.28
N GLN A 200 -1.22 12.65 1.51
CA GLN A 200 0.12 13.01 1.94
C GLN A 200 0.74 11.96 2.85
N LEU A 201 2.05 11.71 2.68
CA LEU A 201 2.78 10.71 3.46
C LEU A 201 2.74 10.98 4.97
N ALA A 202 2.94 12.24 5.38
CA ALA A 202 2.96 12.63 6.78
C ALA A 202 1.61 12.34 7.46
N GLU A 203 0.51 12.73 6.81
CA GLU A 203 -0.84 12.51 7.32
C GLU A 203 -1.17 11.01 7.45
N LEU A 204 -0.74 10.19 6.49
CA LEU A 204 -0.89 8.73 6.57
C LEU A 204 -0.09 8.13 7.74
N LEU A 205 1.12 8.63 7.99
CA LEU A 205 1.97 8.17 9.11
C LEU A 205 1.43 8.60 10.48
N ASP A 206 0.61 9.64 10.53
CA ASP A 206 -0.07 10.08 11.75
C ASP A 206 -1.29 9.22 12.11
N LEU A 207 -1.77 8.38 11.18
CA LEU A 207 -2.88 7.47 11.43
C LEU A 207 -2.47 6.30 12.36
N PRO A 208 -3.25 5.99 13.41
CA PRO A 208 -2.94 4.90 14.33
C PRO A 208 -2.82 3.54 13.65
N GLY A 209 -1.69 2.87 13.88
CA GLY A 209 -1.41 1.54 13.31
C GLY A 209 -0.89 1.57 11.86
N VAL A 210 -0.71 2.75 11.26
CA VAL A 210 -0.15 2.91 9.91
C VAL A 210 1.35 3.20 10.00
N GLY A 211 2.16 2.24 9.55
CA GLY A 211 3.61 2.40 9.44
C GLY A 211 4.06 2.81 8.03
N PRO A 212 5.37 3.11 7.83
CA PRO A 212 5.90 3.55 6.53
C PRO A 212 5.54 2.65 5.35
N LYS A 213 5.64 1.32 5.50
CA LYS A 213 5.23 0.37 4.45
C LYS A 213 3.77 0.57 4.03
N MET A 214 2.87 0.70 5.01
CA MET A 214 1.45 0.88 4.73
C MET A 214 1.19 2.22 4.08
N ALA A 215 1.85 3.29 4.54
CA ALA A 215 1.68 4.62 3.97
C ALA A 215 2.11 4.68 2.50
N TYR A 216 3.27 4.10 2.13
CA TYR A 216 3.67 4.02 0.72
C TYR A 216 2.69 3.20 -0.12
N LEU A 217 2.26 2.03 0.36
CA LEU A 217 1.29 1.22 -0.38
C LEU A 217 -0.08 1.91 -0.50
N ALA A 218 -0.49 2.67 0.51
CA ALA A 218 -1.72 3.46 0.46
C ALA A 218 -1.60 4.55 -0.61
N LEU A 219 -0.52 5.33 -0.65
CA LEU A 219 -0.31 6.35 -1.69
C LEU A 219 -0.34 5.74 -3.10
N GLN A 220 0.36 4.63 -3.31
CA GLN A 220 0.39 3.93 -4.60
C GLN A 220 -1.02 3.44 -4.99
N SER A 221 -1.72 2.75 -4.09
CA SER A 221 -2.98 2.08 -4.41
C SER A 221 -4.20 3.00 -4.41
N CYS A 222 -4.17 4.05 -3.59
CA CYS A 222 -5.30 4.97 -3.38
C CYS A 222 -5.23 6.20 -4.30
N TRP A 223 -4.02 6.64 -4.63
CA TRP A 223 -3.77 7.94 -5.25
C TRP A 223 -2.84 7.88 -6.47
N ASP A 224 -2.31 6.71 -6.82
CA ASP A 224 -1.27 6.53 -7.85
C ASP A 224 -0.03 7.43 -7.62
N VAL A 225 0.28 7.68 -6.34
CA VAL A 225 1.40 8.51 -5.91
C VAL A 225 2.60 7.63 -5.56
N ASN A 226 3.61 7.67 -6.42
CA ASN A 226 4.73 6.73 -6.43
C ASN A 226 6.02 7.35 -5.85
N ILE A 227 5.99 7.67 -4.56
CA ILE A 227 7.09 8.36 -3.86
C ILE A 227 8.01 7.44 -3.05
N GLY A 228 7.69 6.14 -2.96
CA GLY A 228 8.57 5.17 -2.33
C GLY A 228 8.07 3.74 -2.41
N ILE A 229 8.89 2.79 -1.95
CA ILE A 229 8.62 1.35 -2.02
C ILE A 229 8.12 0.83 -0.66
N GLY A 230 6.97 0.16 -0.63
CA GLY A 230 6.47 -0.55 0.55
C GLY A 230 7.24 -1.85 0.80
N VAL A 231 8.13 -1.87 1.80
CA VAL A 231 8.93 -3.07 2.14
C VAL A 231 8.27 -3.87 3.26
N ASP A 232 7.77 -5.06 2.94
CA ASP A 232 7.32 -6.07 3.91
C ASP A 232 8.31 -7.23 4.01
N THR A 233 7.90 -8.30 4.69
CA THR A 233 8.73 -9.49 4.90
C THR A 233 9.08 -10.24 3.61
N HIS A 234 8.26 -10.16 2.55
CA HIS A 234 8.56 -10.74 1.26
C HIS A 234 9.59 -9.89 0.53
N VAL A 235 9.31 -8.59 0.38
CA VAL A 235 10.22 -7.64 -0.29
C VAL A 235 11.58 -7.65 0.41
N PHE A 236 11.61 -7.57 1.74
CA PHE A 236 12.83 -7.61 2.53
C PHE A 236 13.63 -8.89 2.27
N ARG A 237 13.01 -10.06 2.46
CA ARG A 237 13.69 -11.36 2.30
C ARG A 237 14.18 -11.59 0.87
N ILE A 238 13.34 -11.33 -0.12
CA ILE A 238 13.63 -11.65 -1.52
C ILE A 238 14.68 -10.69 -2.08
N SER A 239 14.63 -9.40 -1.73
CA SER A 239 15.65 -8.43 -2.15
C SER A 239 17.04 -8.83 -1.64
N HIS A 240 17.14 -9.33 -0.41
CA HIS A 240 18.39 -9.88 0.12
C HIS A 240 18.81 -11.16 -0.62
N LYS A 241 17.87 -12.08 -0.89
CA LYS A 241 18.17 -13.34 -1.60
C LYS A 241 18.68 -13.11 -3.02
N LEU A 242 18.13 -12.12 -3.71
CA LEU A 242 18.51 -11.74 -5.07
C LEU A 242 19.79 -10.88 -5.11
N GLY A 243 20.28 -10.41 -3.96
CA GLY A 243 21.44 -9.51 -3.89
C GLY A 243 21.14 -8.05 -4.25
N PHE A 244 19.86 -7.67 -4.39
CA PHE A 244 19.47 -6.27 -4.66
C PHE A 244 19.90 -5.32 -3.55
N VAL A 245 19.93 -5.83 -2.31
CA VAL A 245 20.37 -5.09 -1.14
C VAL A 245 21.50 -5.84 -0.43
N PRO A 246 22.51 -5.12 0.10
CA PRO A 246 23.63 -5.73 0.78
C PRO A 246 23.22 -6.28 2.15
N PRO A 247 23.97 -7.24 2.72
CA PRO A 247 23.73 -7.75 4.07
C PRO A 247 23.76 -6.68 5.17
N SER A 248 24.34 -5.51 4.92
CA SER A 248 24.35 -4.37 5.84
C SER A 248 22.99 -3.66 5.97
N SER A 249 22.06 -3.85 5.02
CA SER A 249 20.69 -3.29 5.10
C SER A 249 19.82 -4.06 6.10
N LYS A 250 19.94 -3.73 7.39
CA LYS A 250 19.32 -4.52 8.47
C LYS A 250 17.83 -4.25 8.64
N THR A 251 17.32 -3.11 8.22
CA THR A 251 15.93 -2.71 8.43
C THR A 251 15.12 -2.65 7.12
N PRO A 252 13.78 -2.72 7.19
CA PRO A 252 12.92 -2.46 6.03
C PRO A 252 13.17 -1.08 5.40
N GLU A 253 13.51 -0.09 6.21
CA GLU A 253 13.79 1.27 5.74
C GLU A 253 15.13 1.36 4.99
N ASP A 254 16.17 0.68 5.47
CA ASP A 254 17.45 0.57 4.75
C ASP A 254 17.24 -0.14 3.40
N THR A 255 16.45 -1.22 3.42
CA THR A 255 16.09 -1.97 2.21
C THR A 255 15.34 -1.08 1.22
N ARG A 256 14.38 -0.27 1.69
CA ARG A 256 13.64 0.68 0.84
C ARG A 256 14.59 1.66 0.16
N LYS A 257 15.43 2.34 0.95
CA LYS A 257 16.39 3.33 0.43
C LYS A 257 17.32 2.71 -0.61
N ARG A 258 17.84 1.51 -0.34
CA ARG A 258 18.71 0.80 -1.28
C ARG A 258 17.97 0.40 -2.56
N LEU A 259 16.76 -0.16 -2.47
CA LEU A 259 15.96 -0.50 -3.65
C LEU A 259 15.67 0.74 -4.50
N GLN A 260 15.35 1.88 -3.88
CA GLN A 260 15.11 3.14 -4.60
C GLN A 260 16.37 3.72 -5.25
N SER A 261 17.56 3.46 -4.69
CA SER A 261 18.83 3.83 -5.32
C SER A 261 19.21 2.90 -6.49
N LEU A 262 18.74 1.65 -6.47
CA LEU A 262 19.06 0.63 -7.48
C LEU A 262 18.10 0.68 -8.67
N LEU A 263 16.80 0.87 -8.41
CA LEU A 263 15.74 0.69 -9.37
C LEU A 263 15.20 2.05 -9.87
N PRO A 264 14.91 2.19 -11.17
CA PRO A 264 14.28 3.40 -11.67
C PRO A 264 12.88 3.58 -11.06
N GLN A 265 12.45 4.83 -10.89
CA GLN A 265 11.20 5.16 -10.20
C GLN A 265 9.95 4.51 -10.83
N SER A 266 9.97 4.29 -12.15
CA SER A 266 8.90 3.59 -12.88
C SER A 266 8.67 2.14 -12.40
N GLU A 267 9.68 1.52 -11.77
CA GLU A 267 9.57 0.14 -11.27
C GLU A 267 8.94 0.07 -9.87
N TRP A 268 9.08 1.13 -9.07
CA TRP A 268 8.72 1.14 -7.64
C TRP A 268 7.30 0.65 -7.30
N PRO A 269 6.25 1.01 -8.07
CA PRO A 269 4.88 0.59 -7.75
C PRO A 269 4.69 -0.92 -7.90
N SER A 270 5.46 -1.54 -8.80
CA SER A 270 5.35 -2.97 -9.10
C SER A 270 6.10 -3.86 -8.10
N ILE A 271 7.11 -3.32 -7.40
CA ILE A 271 8.04 -4.15 -6.60
C ILE A 271 7.33 -4.93 -5.50
N ASN A 272 6.46 -4.29 -4.70
CA ASN A 272 5.78 -5.00 -3.62
C ASN A 272 4.87 -6.13 -4.15
N PRO A 273 3.85 -5.88 -5.00
CA PRO A 273 2.98 -6.95 -5.47
C PRO A 273 3.75 -8.03 -6.25
N LEU A 274 4.77 -7.65 -7.03
CA LEU A 274 5.60 -8.60 -7.78
C LEU A 274 6.33 -9.57 -6.84
N LEU A 275 7.07 -9.04 -5.86
CA LEU A 275 7.88 -9.87 -4.96
C LEU A 275 7.04 -10.59 -3.89
N VAL A 276 5.94 -10.00 -3.43
CA VAL A 276 4.97 -10.68 -2.56
C VAL A 276 4.45 -11.92 -3.26
N GLY A 277 3.91 -11.77 -4.47
CA GLY A 277 3.37 -12.89 -5.23
C GLY A 277 4.42 -13.92 -5.58
N PHE A 278 5.61 -13.51 -6.02
CA PHE A 278 6.74 -14.41 -6.25
C PHE A 278 7.12 -15.20 -5.00
N GLY A 279 7.08 -14.55 -3.83
CA GLY A 279 7.34 -15.21 -2.54
C GLY A 279 6.19 -16.07 -2.02
N GLN A 280 4.96 -15.89 -2.50
CA GLN A 280 3.81 -16.73 -2.15
C GLN A 280 3.83 -18.05 -2.91
N ILE A 281 4.26 -18.06 -4.17
CA ILE A 281 4.16 -19.25 -5.04
C ILE A 281 5.49 -19.95 -5.35
N LEU A 282 6.64 -19.28 -5.21
CA LEU A 282 7.94 -19.84 -5.62
C LEU A 282 9.05 -19.62 -4.59
N CYS A 283 9.36 -18.35 -4.27
CA CYS A 283 10.42 -17.98 -3.32
C CYS A 283 9.90 -17.93 -1.87
N THR A 284 9.30 -19.03 -1.44
CA THR A 284 8.69 -19.18 -0.11
C THR A 284 9.74 -19.03 1.00
N ALA A 285 9.29 -18.67 2.21
CA ALA A 285 10.18 -18.49 3.35
C ALA A 285 10.84 -19.80 3.81
N LYS A 286 10.10 -20.92 3.72
CA LYS A 286 10.57 -22.26 4.08
C LYS A 286 10.57 -23.11 2.81
N LYS A 287 11.76 -23.52 2.35
CA LYS A 287 11.99 -24.34 1.14
C LYS A 287 11.50 -23.67 -0.16
N PRO A 288 12.16 -22.59 -0.62
CA PRO A 288 11.89 -22.02 -1.93
C PRO A 288 12.17 -23.04 -3.04
N ASP A 289 11.36 -23.03 -4.11
CA ASP A 289 11.55 -23.91 -5.25
C ASP A 289 12.59 -23.34 -6.23
N CYS A 290 13.86 -23.40 -5.83
CA CYS A 290 14.97 -22.88 -6.63
C CYS A 290 15.16 -23.66 -7.95
N ASN A 291 14.76 -24.93 -8.01
CA ASN A 291 14.92 -25.75 -9.22
C ASN A 291 14.04 -25.23 -10.37
N ASN A 292 12.83 -24.78 -10.05
CA ASN A 292 11.90 -24.20 -11.02
C ASN A 292 11.96 -22.66 -11.07
N CYS A 293 12.91 -22.03 -10.36
CA CYS A 293 13.03 -20.59 -10.29
C CYS A 293 13.61 -20.00 -11.60
N PRO A 294 12.95 -19.00 -12.23
CA PRO A 294 13.36 -18.45 -13.53
C PRO A 294 14.67 -17.66 -13.47
N VAL A 295 15.14 -17.34 -12.26
CA VAL A 295 16.36 -16.56 -12.00
C VAL A 295 17.38 -17.36 -11.19
N ASN A 296 17.30 -18.70 -11.18
CA ASN A 296 18.19 -19.54 -10.37
C ASN A 296 19.68 -19.40 -10.73
N ASP A 297 19.99 -19.07 -11.98
CA ASP A 297 21.32 -18.82 -12.55
C ASP A 297 21.86 -17.43 -12.18
N LEU A 298 20.97 -16.51 -11.79
CA LEU A 298 21.30 -15.13 -11.43
C LEU A 298 21.19 -14.86 -9.91
N CYS A 299 20.55 -15.76 -9.16
CA CYS A 299 20.26 -15.58 -7.75
C CYS A 299 21.42 -16.05 -6.86
N ILE A 300 22.00 -15.13 -6.10
CA ILE A 300 23.13 -15.41 -5.19
C ILE A 300 22.77 -16.35 -4.02
N SER A 301 21.48 -16.55 -3.76
CA SER A 301 20.97 -17.43 -2.70
C SER A 301 20.28 -18.69 -3.22
N SER A 302 20.43 -19.01 -4.51
CA SER A 302 19.84 -20.20 -5.11
C SER A 302 20.40 -21.47 -4.46
N THR A 303 19.52 -22.41 -4.14
CA THR A 303 19.88 -23.74 -3.63
C THR A 303 19.71 -24.83 -4.69
N ALA A 304 19.44 -24.45 -5.94
CA ALA A 304 19.30 -25.40 -7.03
C ALA A 304 20.64 -26.12 -7.26
N ILE A 305 20.57 -27.43 -7.53
CA ILE A 305 21.75 -28.15 -8.02
C ILE A 305 21.97 -27.67 -9.45
N ILE A 306 22.91 -26.75 -9.63
CA ILE A 306 23.34 -26.34 -10.98
C ILE A 306 23.96 -27.58 -11.61
N LYS A 307 23.19 -28.28 -12.47
CA LYS A 307 23.81 -29.26 -13.36
C LYS A 307 24.79 -28.47 -14.21
N PRO A 308 26.11 -28.76 -14.18
CA PRO A 308 27.05 -28.00 -14.97
C PRO A 308 26.58 -28.05 -16.42
N HIS A 309 26.31 -26.88 -17.01
CA HIS A 309 26.04 -26.77 -18.43
C HIS A 309 27.16 -27.53 -19.14
N THR A 310 26.80 -28.62 -19.82
CA THR A 310 27.76 -29.40 -20.61
C THR A 310 28.42 -28.41 -21.55
N LYS A 311 29.74 -28.22 -21.39
CA LYS A 311 30.54 -27.34 -22.25
C LYS A 311 30.14 -27.62 -23.70
N ILE A 312 29.59 -26.61 -24.38
CA ILE A 312 29.45 -26.65 -25.82
C ILE A 312 30.85 -26.87 -26.37
N LYS A 313 31.14 -28.07 -26.86
CA LYS A 313 32.40 -28.35 -27.55
C LYS A 313 32.39 -27.48 -28.80
N ASN A 314 33.28 -26.49 -28.83
CA ASN A 314 33.62 -25.78 -30.05
C ASN A 314 33.96 -26.82 -31.13
N ALA A 315 33.07 -26.97 -32.11
CA ALA A 315 33.38 -27.69 -33.32
C ALA A 315 34.49 -26.93 -34.04
N LYS A 316 35.71 -27.47 -33.98
CA LYS A 316 36.81 -27.01 -34.82
C LYS A 316 36.36 -27.10 -36.28
N LYS A 317 36.43 -25.97 -36.98
CA LYS A 317 36.54 -25.91 -38.44
C LYS A 317 37.63 -26.89 -38.88
N MET A 318 37.27 -27.87 -39.70
CA MET A 318 38.21 -28.56 -40.57
C MET A 318 37.99 -28.02 -41.98
N SER A 319 39.01 -27.31 -42.45
CA SER A 319 39.56 -27.30 -43.81
C SER A 319 38.75 -28.05 -44.86
#